data_AF-F9WIH9-F1
#
_entry.id   AF-F9WIH9-F1
#
_cell.length_a   1.000
_cell.length_b   1.000
_cell.length_c   1.000
_cell.angle_alpha   90.00
_cell.angle_beta   90.00
_cell.angle_gamma   90.00
#
_symmetry.space_group_name_H-M   'P 1'
#
loop_
_entity.id
_entity.type
_entity.pdbx_description
1 polymer ?
#
loop_
_entity_poly.entity_id
_entity_poly.type
_entity_poly.pdbx_seq_one_letter_code
_entity_poly.pdbx_strand_id
1 'polypeptide(L)'
;MLFGFAQACCYDMLALEAAGSGDGEAETRHRRESAEAMWRAAHYKSRVIGGKKIPAEEFVEARLKEVFHHFGVRYPKEKTFDTFESAPLPAEGGASLRNLVSIGILELLAAFNLMHRVPQGDLEKHLATVEETLKNSSEASGDSSPKSKKKKMAVGYTAVVPRAIKANMLCRIGTRREEAKALLESTLEVSHKYKGSHCSLSWIVPHMLYEKAILAATEGDKEAMKSLLKKAREHIAGTVLLNAMDVRLHLTDYGMEVPLLH
;
A
#
# COMPACT_ATOMS: atom_id res chain seq x y z
N MET A 1 -14.38 -3.59 -6.35
CA MET A 1 -13.84 -3.91 -5.02
C MET A 1 -13.02 -2.74 -4.47
N LEU A 2 -12.20 -2.13 -5.33
CA LEU A 2 -11.31 -1.02 -4.98
C LEU A 2 -12.02 0.15 -4.29
N PHE A 3 -13.15 0.60 -4.83
CA PHE A 3 -13.88 1.75 -4.27
C PHE A 3 -14.25 1.55 -2.79
N GLY A 4 -14.85 0.40 -2.45
CA GLY A 4 -15.21 0.09 -1.06
C GLY A 4 -13.99 -0.04 -0.15
N PHE A 5 -12.88 -0.59 -0.64
CA PHE A 5 -11.65 -0.67 0.13
C PHE A 5 -11.00 0.71 0.34
N ALA A 6 -11.00 1.56 -0.69
CA ALA A 6 -10.54 2.94 -0.56
C ALA A 6 -11.40 3.74 0.43
N GLN A 7 -12.72 3.54 0.41
CA GLN A 7 -13.63 4.12 1.40
C GLN A 7 -13.27 3.67 2.82
N ALA A 8 -13.01 2.37 3.03
CA ALA A 8 -12.55 1.87 4.33
C ALA A 8 -11.25 2.54 4.78
N CYS A 9 -10.27 2.65 3.87
CA CYS A 9 -9.01 3.36 4.14
C CYS A 9 -9.22 4.84 4.53
N CYS A 10 -10.20 5.53 3.95
CA CYS A 10 -10.54 6.90 4.32
C CYS A 10 -11.13 6.95 5.74
N TYR A 11 -12.04 6.04 6.08
CA TYR A 11 -12.58 5.94 7.44
C TYR A 11 -11.50 5.60 8.48
N ASP A 12 -10.50 4.78 8.14
CA ASP A 12 -9.35 4.52 9.04
C ASP A 12 -8.56 5.81 9.33
N MET A 13 -8.36 6.67 8.33
CA MET A 13 -7.71 7.97 8.51
C MET A 13 -8.53 8.92 9.38
N LEU A 14 -9.85 8.98 9.16
CA LEU A 14 -10.75 9.78 10.01
C LEU A 14 -10.77 9.28 11.45
N ALA A 15 -10.73 7.96 11.65
CA ALA A 15 -10.63 7.38 12.99
C ALA A 15 -9.30 7.75 13.67
N LEU A 16 -8.20 7.80 12.91
CA LEU A 16 -6.89 8.22 13.42
C LEU A 16 -6.90 9.71 13.85
N GLU A 17 -7.50 10.57 13.04
CA GLU A 17 -7.64 12.01 13.34
C GLU A 17 -8.54 12.26 14.57
N ALA A 18 -9.65 11.55 14.67
CA ALA A 18 -10.56 11.61 15.83
C ALA A 18 -9.86 11.15 17.12
N ALA A 19 -9.08 10.07 17.05
CA ALA A 19 -8.28 9.57 18.17
C ALA A 19 -7.26 10.62 18.65
N GLY A 20 -6.56 11.27 17.71
CA GLY A 20 -5.61 12.34 18.03
C GLY A 20 -6.26 13.59 18.64
N SER A 21 -7.53 13.83 18.33
CA SER A 21 -8.32 14.94 18.86
C SER A 21 -9.04 14.61 20.18
N GLY A 22 -8.97 13.36 20.65
CA GLY A 22 -9.67 12.90 21.85
C GLY A 22 -11.17 12.62 21.67
N ASP A 23 -11.68 12.61 20.44
CA ASP A 23 -13.08 12.31 20.13
C ASP A 23 -13.28 10.79 19.96
N GLY A 24 -13.43 10.09 21.09
CA GLY A 24 -13.61 8.65 21.12
C GLY A 24 -14.92 8.15 20.48
N GLU A 25 -15.95 9.00 20.42
CA GLU A 25 -17.22 8.65 19.77
C GLU A 25 -17.04 8.63 18.24
N ALA A 26 -16.44 9.68 17.68
CA ALA A 26 -16.11 9.73 16.26
C ALA A 26 -15.12 8.63 15.86
N GLU A 27 -14.08 8.37 16.67
CA GLU A 27 -13.14 7.27 16.44
C GLU A 27 -13.88 5.92 16.33
N THR A 28 -14.77 5.63 17.27
CA THR A 28 -15.52 4.36 17.30
C THR A 28 -16.46 4.25 16.12
N ARG A 29 -17.14 5.34 15.74
CA ARG A 29 -18.02 5.41 14.57
C ARG A 29 -17.24 5.13 13.29
N HIS A 30 -16.14 5.84 13.05
CA HIS A 30 -15.34 5.68 11.83
C HIS A 30 -14.70 4.29 11.72
N ARG A 31 -14.29 3.68 12.85
CA ARG A 31 -13.84 2.27 12.83
C ARG A 31 -14.92 1.30 12.41
N ARG A 32 -16.18 1.54 12.81
CA ARG A 32 -17.32 0.73 12.39
C ARG A 32 -17.56 0.89 10.89
N GLU A 33 -17.59 2.12 10.40
CA GLU A 33 -17.79 2.43 8.97
C GLU A 33 -16.68 1.82 8.10
N SER A 34 -15.43 1.86 8.56
CA SER A 34 -14.30 1.18 7.91
C SER A 34 -14.53 -0.34 7.81
N ALA A 35 -14.88 -0.98 8.93
CA ALA A 35 -15.15 -2.42 8.97
C ALA A 35 -16.29 -2.83 8.02
N GLU A 36 -17.38 -2.06 7.99
CA GLU A 36 -18.49 -2.27 7.07
C GLU A 36 -18.07 -2.11 5.60
N ALA A 37 -17.28 -1.07 5.29
CA ALA A 37 -16.80 -0.84 3.93
C ALA A 37 -15.87 -1.97 3.45
N MET A 38 -14.96 -2.47 4.30
CA MET A 38 -14.15 -3.67 4.01
C MET A 38 -15.00 -4.91 3.77
N TRP A 39 -16.01 -5.11 4.62
CA TRP A 39 -16.91 -6.24 4.49
C TRP A 39 -17.66 -6.21 3.16
N ARG A 40 -18.26 -5.06 2.81
CA ARG A 40 -18.93 -4.87 1.52
C ARG A 40 -17.97 -5.02 0.35
N ALA A 41 -16.74 -4.50 0.47
CA ALA A 41 -15.72 -4.63 -0.56
C ALA A 41 -15.40 -6.10 -0.86
N ALA A 42 -15.27 -6.94 0.18
CA ALA A 42 -15.00 -8.37 0.01
C ALA A 42 -16.15 -9.13 -0.68
N HIS A 43 -17.39 -8.66 -0.55
CA HIS A 43 -18.57 -9.23 -1.20
C HIS A 43 -18.79 -8.71 -2.64
N TYR A 44 -17.96 -7.78 -3.11
CA TYR A 44 -18.10 -7.21 -4.44
C TYR A 44 -17.34 -8.01 -5.50
N LYS A 45 -17.94 -8.17 -6.69
CA LYS A 45 -17.30 -8.88 -7.81
C LYS A 45 -16.05 -8.15 -8.30
N SER A 46 -14.91 -8.85 -8.38
CA SER A 46 -13.69 -8.27 -8.96
C SER A 46 -13.93 -7.87 -10.42
N ARG A 47 -13.52 -6.65 -10.79
CA ARG A 47 -13.61 -6.21 -12.19
C ARG A 47 -12.53 -6.89 -13.05
N VAL A 48 -12.95 -7.34 -14.23
CA VAL A 48 -12.13 -8.05 -15.22
C VAL A 48 -12.26 -7.32 -16.56
N ILE A 49 -11.13 -7.07 -17.22
CA ILE A 49 -11.06 -6.48 -18.56
C ILE A 49 -10.22 -7.42 -19.44
N GLY A 50 -10.74 -7.82 -20.60
CA GLY A 50 -10.03 -8.71 -21.52
C GLY A 50 -9.62 -10.06 -20.91
N GLY A 51 -10.44 -10.61 -20.00
CA GLY A 51 -10.17 -11.87 -19.31
C GLY A 51 -9.15 -11.78 -18.16
N LYS A 52 -8.57 -10.61 -17.90
CA LYS A 52 -7.63 -10.37 -16.79
C LYS A 52 -8.26 -9.46 -15.73
N LYS A 53 -7.98 -9.73 -14.45
CA LYS A 53 -8.37 -8.82 -13.38
C LYS A 53 -7.61 -7.51 -13.51
N ILE A 54 -8.26 -6.40 -13.19
CA ILE A 54 -7.60 -5.09 -13.14
C ILE A 54 -6.58 -5.12 -11.99
N PRO A 55 -5.34 -4.60 -12.15
CA PRO A 55 -4.29 -4.71 -11.13
C PRO A 55 -4.72 -4.23 -9.74
N ALA A 56 -5.46 -3.13 -9.68
CA ALA A 56 -5.96 -2.60 -8.42
C ALA A 56 -6.93 -3.57 -7.72
N GLU A 57 -7.77 -4.30 -8.47
CA GLU A 57 -8.67 -5.30 -7.92
C GLU A 57 -7.89 -6.53 -7.43
N GLU A 58 -6.81 -6.94 -8.12
CA GLU A 58 -5.93 -8.03 -7.66
C GLU A 58 -5.24 -7.69 -6.33
N PHE A 59 -4.71 -6.47 -6.20
CA PHE A 59 -4.09 -5.99 -4.96
C PHE A 59 -5.11 -5.97 -3.81
N VAL A 60 -6.29 -5.39 -4.03
CA VAL A 60 -7.32 -5.28 -2.99
C VAL A 60 -7.85 -6.65 -2.60
N GLU A 61 -8.03 -7.57 -3.55
CA GLU A 61 -8.44 -8.94 -3.24
C GLU A 61 -7.40 -9.67 -2.39
N ALA A 62 -6.10 -9.54 -2.72
CA ALA A 62 -5.02 -10.09 -1.89
C ALA A 62 -5.05 -9.50 -0.48
N ARG A 63 -5.17 -8.17 -0.35
CA ARG A 63 -5.24 -7.48 0.95
C ARG A 63 -6.45 -7.90 1.77
N LEU A 64 -7.65 -7.95 1.18
CA LEU A 64 -8.84 -8.36 1.90
C LEU A 64 -8.76 -9.83 2.35
N LYS A 65 -8.19 -10.74 1.55
CA LYS A 65 -7.95 -12.13 1.99
C LYS A 65 -7.01 -12.19 3.19
N GLU A 66 -5.96 -11.37 3.20
CA GLU A 66 -5.02 -11.27 4.32
C GLU A 66 -5.70 -10.70 5.58
N VAL A 67 -6.52 -9.64 5.44
CA VAL A 67 -7.33 -9.06 6.53
C VAL A 67 -8.25 -10.12 7.13
N PHE A 68 -9.10 -10.75 6.31
CA PHE A 68 -10.05 -11.76 6.78
C PHE A 68 -9.34 -12.93 7.47
N HIS A 69 -8.24 -13.42 6.88
CA HIS A 69 -7.41 -14.45 7.50
C HIS A 69 -6.82 -14.01 8.86
N HIS A 70 -6.34 -12.77 8.96
CA HIS A 70 -5.77 -12.23 10.19
C HIS A 70 -6.79 -12.23 11.33
N PHE A 71 -8.02 -11.78 11.06
CA PHE A 71 -9.12 -11.72 12.01
C PHE A 71 -9.89 -13.05 12.18
N GLY A 72 -9.47 -14.12 11.51
CA GLY A 72 -10.12 -15.44 11.63
C GLY A 72 -11.52 -15.52 11.01
N VAL A 73 -11.84 -14.59 10.09
CA VAL A 73 -13.12 -14.52 9.40
C VAL A 73 -13.00 -15.23 8.05
N ARG A 74 -13.99 -16.04 7.69
CA ARG A 74 -14.02 -16.69 6.36
C ARG A 74 -14.25 -15.65 5.27
N TYR A 75 -13.36 -15.61 4.28
CA TYR A 75 -13.52 -14.74 3.10
C TYR A 75 -14.75 -15.18 2.29
N PRO A 76 -15.65 -14.25 1.90
CA PRO A 76 -16.85 -14.59 1.15
C PRO A 76 -16.48 -15.05 -0.27
N LYS A 77 -16.80 -16.31 -0.61
CA LYS A 77 -16.50 -16.92 -1.92
C LYS A 77 -17.72 -17.11 -2.83
N GLU A 78 -18.93 -17.06 -2.28
CA GLU A 78 -20.10 -17.74 -2.87
C GLU A 78 -21.17 -16.81 -3.43
N LYS A 79 -21.22 -15.54 -2.99
CA LYS A 79 -22.14 -14.53 -3.52
C LYS A 79 -21.40 -13.23 -3.71
N THR A 80 -21.24 -12.82 -4.96
CA THR A 80 -20.71 -11.51 -5.33
C THR A 80 -21.85 -10.61 -5.77
N PHE A 81 -21.88 -9.38 -5.26
CA PHE A 81 -22.91 -8.39 -5.62
C PHE A 81 -22.40 -7.47 -6.73
N ASP A 82 -23.30 -7.07 -7.63
CA ASP A 82 -23.00 -6.18 -8.76
C ASP A 82 -22.90 -4.71 -8.35
N THR A 83 -23.58 -4.33 -7.27
CA THR A 83 -23.54 -3.00 -6.64
C THR A 83 -23.00 -3.10 -5.21
N PHE A 84 -22.31 -2.04 -4.78
CA PHE A 84 -21.70 -1.98 -3.44
C PHE A 84 -22.75 -1.92 -2.31
N GLU A 85 -23.87 -1.26 -2.55
CA GLU A 85 -24.97 -1.05 -1.59
C GLU A 85 -25.79 -2.33 -1.32
N SER A 86 -25.78 -3.28 -2.26
CA SER A 86 -26.51 -4.55 -2.11
C SER A 86 -25.75 -5.59 -1.29
N ALA A 87 -24.49 -5.33 -0.93
CA ALA A 87 -23.72 -6.24 -0.09
C ALA A 87 -24.24 -6.18 1.36
N PRO A 88 -24.44 -7.34 2.02
CA PRO A 88 -24.95 -7.40 3.38
C PRO A 88 -23.98 -6.72 4.35
N LEU A 89 -24.52 -6.09 5.38
CA LEU A 89 -23.73 -5.66 6.53
C LEU A 89 -23.22 -6.89 7.31
N PRO A 90 -22.07 -6.77 8.00
CA PRO A 90 -21.70 -7.78 8.98
C PRO A 90 -22.81 -7.91 10.05
N ALA A 91 -23.07 -9.13 10.52
CA ALA A 91 -24.05 -9.35 11.58
C ALA A 91 -23.69 -8.54 12.84
N GLU A 92 -24.69 -8.08 13.59
CA GLU A 92 -24.45 -7.41 14.88
C GLU A 92 -23.61 -8.29 15.80
N GLY A 93 -22.54 -7.71 16.37
CA GLY A 93 -21.56 -8.45 17.19
C GLY A 93 -20.54 -9.28 16.39
N GLY A 94 -20.54 -9.20 15.06
CA GLY A 94 -19.53 -9.84 14.21
C GLY A 94 -18.11 -9.31 14.44
N ALA A 95 -17.10 -10.09 14.03
CA ALA A 95 -15.70 -9.68 14.14
C ALA A 95 -15.46 -8.33 13.44
N SER A 96 -15.01 -7.33 14.20
CA SER A 96 -14.65 -6.02 13.66
C SER A 96 -13.37 -6.15 12.84
N LEU A 97 -13.53 -6.28 11.53
CA LEU A 97 -12.42 -6.22 10.58
C LEU A 97 -11.71 -4.88 10.74
N ARG A 98 -10.38 -4.90 10.70
CA ARG A 98 -9.57 -3.68 10.61
C ARG A 98 -8.60 -3.80 9.45
N ASN A 99 -8.27 -2.68 8.86
CA ASN A 99 -7.20 -2.67 7.89
C ASN A 99 -5.88 -3.02 8.58
N LEU A 100 -5.04 -3.79 7.90
CA LEU A 100 -3.73 -4.15 8.45
C LEU A 100 -2.78 -2.94 8.45
N VAL A 101 -3.07 -1.94 7.61
CA VAL A 101 -2.34 -0.67 7.51
C VAL A 101 -3.29 0.46 7.90
N SER A 102 -2.99 1.15 9.01
CA SER A 102 -3.81 2.24 9.55
C SER A 102 -3.88 3.46 8.63
N ILE A 103 -2.81 3.72 7.88
CA ILE A 103 -2.71 4.79 6.88
C ILE A 103 -2.99 4.26 5.46
N GLY A 104 -4.00 3.40 5.34
CA GLY A 104 -4.26 2.61 4.12
C GLY A 104 -4.46 3.46 2.87
N ILE A 105 -4.99 4.69 2.98
CA ILE A 105 -5.20 5.55 1.80
C ILE A 105 -3.86 6.03 1.23
N LEU A 106 -2.89 6.30 2.10
CA LEU A 106 -1.52 6.67 1.70
C LEU A 106 -0.81 5.47 1.07
N GLU A 107 -1.10 4.24 1.51
CA GLU A 107 -0.64 3.03 0.82
C GLU A 107 -1.16 2.97 -0.61
N LEU A 108 -2.47 3.19 -0.81
CA LEU A 108 -3.08 3.16 -2.15
C LEU A 108 -2.47 4.23 -3.07
N LEU A 109 -2.21 5.44 -2.55
CA LEU A 109 -1.54 6.49 -3.30
C LEU A 109 -0.11 6.09 -3.72
N ALA A 110 0.64 5.41 -2.85
CA ALA A 110 1.98 4.93 -3.17
C ALA A 110 1.95 3.76 -4.17
N ALA A 111 1.14 2.74 -3.89
CA ALA A 111 1.05 1.51 -4.67
C ALA A 111 0.47 1.72 -6.07
N PHE A 112 -0.40 2.71 -6.26
CA PHE A 112 -0.92 3.09 -7.59
C PHE A 112 -0.18 4.27 -8.23
N ASN A 113 0.99 4.63 -7.69
CA ASN A 113 1.83 5.70 -8.21
C ASN A 113 1.08 7.04 -8.36
N LEU A 114 0.23 7.40 -7.40
CA LEU A 114 -0.53 8.65 -7.37
C LEU A 114 0.09 9.71 -6.45
N MET A 115 1.15 9.37 -5.69
CA MET A 115 1.83 10.32 -4.80
C MET A 115 2.33 11.59 -5.49
N HIS A 116 2.71 11.50 -6.77
CA HIS A 116 3.15 12.65 -7.57
C HIS A 116 2.03 13.68 -7.85
N ARG A 117 0.76 13.32 -7.60
CA ARG A 117 -0.41 14.20 -7.76
C ARG A 117 -0.77 14.94 -6.48
N VAL A 118 -0.16 14.58 -5.35
CA VAL A 118 -0.42 15.24 -4.07
C VAL A 118 0.45 16.50 -3.98
N PRO A 119 -0.13 17.68 -3.67
CA PRO A 119 0.65 18.90 -3.47
C PRO A 119 1.72 18.71 -2.39
N GLN A 120 2.89 19.33 -2.58
CA GLN A 120 4.02 19.15 -1.65
C GLN A 120 3.67 19.54 -0.20
N GLY A 121 2.94 20.65 -0.01
CA GLY A 121 2.52 21.07 1.34
C GLY A 121 1.62 20.06 2.05
N ASP A 122 0.85 19.25 1.31
CA ASP A 122 0.03 18.19 1.89
C ASP A 122 0.84 16.90 2.10
N LEU A 123 1.82 16.60 1.23
CA LEU A 123 2.79 15.53 1.47
C LEU A 123 3.54 15.73 2.78
N GLU A 124 3.97 16.96 3.08
CA GLU A 124 4.67 17.28 4.33
C GLU A 124 3.78 17.08 5.57
N LYS A 125 2.48 17.43 5.50
CA LYS A 125 1.53 17.12 6.58
C LYS A 125 1.36 15.61 6.77
N HIS A 126 1.17 14.88 5.67
CA HIS A 126 0.99 13.43 5.73
C HIS A 126 2.25 12.69 6.21
N LEU A 127 3.45 13.24 5.95
CA LEU A 127 4.69 12.68 6.50
C LEU A 127 4.67 12.63 8.03
N ALA A 128 4.15 13.66 8.70
CA ALA A 128 4.03 13.66 10.16
C ALA A 128 3.13 12.52 10.65
N THR A 129 2.00 12.29 9.98
CA THR A 129 1.10 11.15 10.28
C THR A 129 1.79 9.79 10.10
N VAL A 130 2.63 9.66 9.06
CA VAL A 130 3.39 8.43 8.81
C VAL A 130 4.45 8.21 9.88
N GLU A 131 5.14 9.27 10.31
CA GLU A 131 6.16 9.21 11.37
C GLU A 131 5.58 8.82 12.72
N GLU A 132 4.41 9.38 13.07
CA GLU A 132 3.68 8.99 14.27
C GLU A 132 3.24 7.52 14.22
N THR A 133 2.73 7.07 13.07
CA THR A 133 2.35 5.65 12.86
C THR A 133 3.53 4.71 13.05
N LEU A 134 4.72 5.10 12.56
CA LEU A 134 5.95 4.33 12.73
C LEU A 134 6.42 4.30 14.19
N LYS A 135 6.31 5.42 14.90
CA LYS A 135 6.66 5.51 16.32
C LYS A 135 5.78 4.60 17.17
N ASN A 136 4.46 4.68 17.00
CA ASN A 136 3.49 3.85 17.73
C ASN A 136 3.69 2.35 17.46
N SER A 137 4.10 2.00 16.24
CA SER A 137 4.42 0.61 15.88
C SER A 137 5.71 0.10 16.53
N SER A 138 6.70 0.97 16.76
CA SER A 138 7.95 0.62 17.43
C SER A 138 7.75 0.39 18.93
N GLU A 139 6.97 1.24 19.60
CA GLU A 139 6.65 1.13 21.02
C GLU A 139 5.83 -0.14 21.34
N ALA A 140 4.92 -0.53 20.44
CA ALA A 140 4.17 -1.78 20.57
C ALA A 140 5.01 -3.06 20.35
N SER A 141 6.22 -2.93 19.82
CA SER A 141 7.09 -4.06 19.43
C SER A 141 8.22 -4.37 20.42
N GLY A 142 8.27 -3.67 21.56
CA GLY A 142 9.34 -3.74 22.56
C GLY A 142 9.56 -5.09 23.26
N ASP A 143 8.89 -6.17 22.87
CA ASP A 143 9.15 -7.49 23.46
C ASP A 143 8.99 -8.65 22.45
N SER A 144 10.04 -9.47 22.37
CA SER A 144 10.18 -10.76 21.65
C SER A 144 10.19 -10.77 20.11
N SER A 145 11.27 -11.35 19.55
CA SER A 145 11.35 -11.78 18.14
C SER A 145 10.11 -12.59 17.70
N PRO A 146 9.47 -12.26 16.58
CA PRO A 146 8.20 -12.86 16.19
C PRO A 146 8.37 -14.31 15.69
N LYS A 147 8.12 -15.28 16.58
CA LYS A 147 8.19 -16.72 16.29
C LYS A 147 7.03 -17.27 15.43
N SER A 148 5.92 -16.54 15.25
CA SER A 148 4.74 -17.02 14.50
C SER A 148 4.51 -16.30 13.16
N LYS A 149 3.94 -17.01 12.16
CA LYS A 149 3.60 -16.43 10.84
C LYS A 149 2.67 -15.22 10.94
N LYS A 150 1.70 -15.24 11.87
CA LYS A 150 0.79 -14.10 12.14
C LYS A 150 1.54 -12.87 12.65
N LYS A 151 2.50 -13.03 13.57
CA LYS A 151 3.33 -11.91 14.05
C LYS A 151 4.25 -11.35 12.95
N LYS A 152 4.81 -12.21 12.08
CA LYS A 152 5.63 -11.75 10.94
C LYS A 152 4.84 -10.95 9.90
N MET A 153 3.58 -11.34 9.63
CA MET A 153 2.68 -10.56 8.79
C MET A 153 2.38 -9.19 9.42
N ALA A 154 2.06 -9.14 10.72
CA ALA A 154 1.78 -7.88 11.41
C ALA A 154 2.92 -6.86 11.26
N VAL A 155 4.18 -7.28 11.44
CA VAL A 155 5.37 -6.42 11.23
C VAL A 155 5.46 -5.85 9.81
N GLY A 156 5.04 -6.61 8.79
CA GLY A 156 5.00 -6.12 7.42
C GLY A 156 4.10 -4.91 7.25
N TYR A 157 2.88 -4.99 7.79
CA TYR A 157 1.90 -3.92 7.63
C TYR A 157 2.12 -2.74 8.59
N THR A 158 2.64 -2.97 9.79
CA THR A 158 2.84 -1.90 10.78
C THR A 158 4.17 -1.17 10.65
N ALA A 159 5.21 -1.82 10.10
CA ALA A 159 6.53 -1.20 9.96
C ALA A 159 6.96 -1.03 8.51
N VAL A 160 6.81 -2.06 7.66
CA VAL A 160 7.39 -2.03 6.31
C VAL A 160 6.55 -1.16 5.36
N VAL A 161 5.22 -1.29 5.39
CA VAL A 161 4.34 -0.45 4.54
C VAL A 161 4.50 1.05 4.86
N PRO A 162 4.43 1.51 6.12
CA PRO A 162 4.62 2.93 6.41
C PRO A 162 6.02 3.45 6.03
N ARG A 163 7.07 2.62 6.18
CA ARG A 163 8.41 2.97 5.66
C ARG A 163 8.44 3.15 4.14
N ALA A 164 7.80 2.25 3.40
CA ALA A 164 7.71 2.34 1.94
C ALA A 164 6.90 3.58 1.50
N ILE A 165 5.80 3.90 2.20
CA ILE A 165 5.03 5.12 1.98
C ILE A 165 5.90 6.36 2.22
N LYS A 166 6.58 6.43 3.38
CA LYS A 166 7.49 7.55 3.71
C LYS A 166 8.57 7.70 2.65
N ALA A 167 9.21 6.61 2.23
CA ALA A 167 10.24 6.65 1.19
C ALA A 167 9.69 7.23 -0.13
N ASN A 168 8.50 6.79 -0.56
CA ASN A 168 7.87 7.31 -1.77
C ASN A 168 7.55 8.81 -1.68
N MET A 169 7.04 9.28 -0.53
CA MET A 169 6.77 10.70 -0.28
C MET A 169 8.06 11.54 -0.32
N LEU A 170 9.12 11.08 0.35
CA LEU A 170 10.41 11.78 0.37
C LEU A 170 11.03 11.90 -1.03
N CYS A 171 10.84 10.90 -1.90
CA CYS A 171 11.27 10.97 -3.29
C CYS A 171 10.60 12.10 -4.09
N ARG A 172 9.52 12.70 -3.58
CA ARG A 172 8.82 13.83 -4.20
C ARG A 172 9.19 15.18 -3.58
N ILE A 173 9.89 15.18 -2.44
CA ILE A 173 10.32 16.40 -1.76
C ILE A 173 11.77 16.65 -2.12
N GLY A 174 12.00 17.61 -3.03
CA GLY A 174 13.31 17.84 -3.63
C GLY A 174 14.45 18.13 -2.63
N THR A 175 14.14 18.66 -1.45
CA THR A 175 15.10 18.98 -0.39
C THR A 175 15.47 17.80 0.51
N ARG A 176 14.78 16.65 0.40
CA ARG A 176 14.96 15.47 1.29
C ARG A 176 15.45 14.21 0.55
N ARG A 177 16.17 14.38 -0.57
CA ARG A 177 16.63 13.25 -1.42
C ARG A 177 17.54 12.25 -0.70
N GLU A 178 18.50 12.72 0.10
CA GLU A 178 19.42 11.82 0.81
C GLU A 178 18.70 10.97 1.85
N GLU A 179 17.73 11.56 2.56
CA GLU A 179 16.85 10.80 3.45
C GLU A 179 16.02 9.77 2.68
N ALA A 180 15.51 10.15 1.50
CA ALA A 180 14.77 9.24 0.63
C ALA A 180 15.64 8.03 0.25
N LYS A 181 16.89 8.24 -0.18
CA LYS A 181 17.83 7.16 -0.53
C LYS A 181 18.08 6.21 0.62
N ALA A 182 18.42 6.73 1.80
CA ALA A 182 18.70 5.93 2.98
C ALA A 182 17.48 5.09 3.38
N LEU A 183 16.28 5.69 3.29
CA LEU A 183 15.05 4.98 3.62
C LEU A 183 14.66 3.93 2.57
N LEU A 184 14.89 4.20 1.28
CA LEU A 184 14.70 3.22 0.20
C LEU A 184 15.58 1.99 0.44
N GLU A 185 16.86 2.17 0.76
CA GLU A 185 17.80 1.08 0.98
C GLU A 185 17.38 0.20 2.17
N SER A 186 17.20 0.81 3.34
CA SER A 186 16.79 0.09 4.55
C SER A 186 15.40 -0.57 4.42
N THR A 187 14.52 -0.02 3.60
CA THR A 187 13.22 -0.62 3.30
C THR A 187 13.37 -1.85 2.39
N LEU A 188 14.25 -1.80 1.37
CA LEU A 188 14.52 -2.93 0.49
C LEU A 188 15.05 -4.14 1.27
N GLU A 189 16.03 -3.93 2.15
CA GLU A 189 16.66 -4.98 2.97
C GLU A 189 15.64 -5.84 3.72
N VAL A 190 14.59 -5.21 4.29
CA VAL A 190 13.58 -5.92 5.09
C VAL A 190 12.38 -6.43 4.27
N SER A 191 12.26 -6.01 3.01
CA SER A 191 11.09 -6.26 2.15
C SER A 191 11.23 -7.46 1.21
N HIS A 192 12.44 -7.91 0.91
CA HIS A 192 12.70 -9.01 -0.04
C HIS A 192 11.99 -10.34 0.27
N LYS A 193 11.59 -10.55 1.53
CA LYS A 193 10.85 -11.74 1.96
C LYS A 193 9.39 -11.77 1.48
N TYR A 194 8.82 -10.63 1.07
CA TYR A 194 7.43 -10.54 0.61
C TYR A 194 7.37 -10.69 -0.91
N LYS A 195 6.75 -11.78 -1.36
CA LYS A 195 6.69 -12.15 -2.78
C LYS A 195 5.41 -12.91 -3.10
N GLY A 196 5.08 -12.98 -4.39
CA GLY A 196 3.93 -13.72 -4.89
C GLY A 196 2.66 -12.88 -5.02
N SER A 197 1.78 -13.32 -5.92
CA SER A 197 0.58 -12.59 -6.35
C SER A 197 -0.56 -12.64 -5.34
N HIS A 198 -0.39 -13.44 -4.28
CA HIS A 198 -1.31 -13.54 -3.15
C HIS A 198 -0.80 -12.81 -1.90
N CYS A 199 0.35 -12.13 -1.99
CA CYS A 199 0.89 -11.31 -0.91
C CYS A 199 0.76 -9.83 -1.27
N SER A 200 -0.07 -9.09 -0.53
CA SER A 200 -0.27 -7.68 -0.86
C SER A 200 0.97 -6.83 -0.57
N LEU A 201 1.99 -7.34 0.12
CA LEU A 201 3.23 -6.62 0.39
C LEU A 201 4.24 -6.74 -0.76
N SER A 202 3.98 -7.61 -1.74
CA SER A 202 4.89 -7.87 -2.85
C SER A 202 5.08 -6.70 -3.83
N TRP A 203 4.26 -5.64 -3.74
CA TRP A 203 4.45 -4.43 -4.56
C TRP A 203 5.67 -3.61 -4.13
N ILE A 204 6.11 -3.73 -2.88
CA ILE A 204 7.08 -2.81 -2.26
C ILE A 204 8.43 -2.87 -2.96
N VAL A 205 9.01 -4.06 -3.11
CA VAL A 205 10.35 -4.23 -3.70
C VAL A 205 10.46 -3.63 -5.11
N PRO A 206 9.61 -4.01 -6.10
CA PRO A 206 9.71 -3.43 -7.43
C PRO A 206 9.46 -1.92 -7.44
N HIS A 207 8.59 -1.41 -6.56
CA HIS A 207 8.38 0.05 -6.44
C HIS A 207 9.59 0.77 -5.87
N MET A 208 10.19 0.29 -4.78
CA MET A 208 11.36 0.94 -4.17
C MET A 208 12.57 0.92 -5.12
N LEU A 209 12.78 -0.19 -5.85
CA LEU A 209 13.79 -0.27 -6.90
C LEU A 209 13.55 0.76 -8.00
N TYR A 210 12.29 0.92 -8.43
CA TYR A 210 11.92 1.93 -9.41
C TYR A 210 12.20 3.35 -8.89
N GLU A 211 11.76 3.69 -7.68
CA GLU A 211 12.00 5.05 -7.12
C GLU A 211 13.49 5.35 -6.99
N LYS A 212 14.29 4.36 -6.57
CA LYS A 212 15.75 4.47 -6.52
C LYS A 212 16.35 4.71 -7.91
N ALA A 213 15.81 4.06 -8.95
CA ALA A 213 16.23 4.29 -10.33
C ALA A 213 15.94 5.72 -10.80
N ILE A 214 14.77 6.26 -10.43
CA ILE A 214 14.42 7.65 -10.77
C ILE A 214 15.32 8.65 -10.06
N LEU A 215 15.66 8.43 -8.78
CA LEU A 215 16.63 9.28 -8.09
C LEU A 215 18.00 9.27 -8.77
N ALA A 216 18.51 8.09 -9.14
CA ALA A 216 19.75 7.97 -9.90
C ALA A 216 19.69 8.75 -11.23
N ALA A 217 18.55 8.69 -11.93
CA ALA A 217 18.32 9.47 -13.15
C ALA A 217 18.42 10.99 -12.90
N THR A 218 17.81 11.48 -11.81
CA THR A 218 17.87 12.91 -11.44
C THR A 218 19.27 13.40 -11.07
N GLU A 219 20.18 12.48 -10.77
CA GLU A 219 21.59 12.75 -10.43
C GLU A 219 22.52 12.57 -11.64
N GLY A 220 21.97 12.19 -12.80
CA GLY A 220 22.73 11.93 -14.01
C GLY A 220 23.39 10.55 -14.07
N ASP A 221 23.16 9.67 -13.08
CA ASP A 221 23.69 8.31 -13.07
C ASP A 221 22.79 7.35 -13.87
N LYS A 222 22.97 7.40 -15.19
CA LYS A 222 22.21 6.59 -16.16
C LYS A 222 22.48 5.09 -16.02
N GLU A 223 23.69 4.70 -15.60
CA GLU A 223 24.05 3.28 -15.48
C GLU A 223 23.43 2.67 -14.23
N ALA A 224 23.44 3.39 -13.10
CA ALA A 224 22.70 2.97 -11.91
C ALA A 224 21.19 2.91 -12.18
N MET A 225 20.63 3.90 -12.89
CA MET A 225 19.22 3.88 -13.31
C MET A 225 18.88 2.60 -14.08
N LYS A 226 19.59 2.30 -15.18
CA LYS A 226 19.33 1.10 -15.99
C LYS A 226 19.46 -0.20 -15.19
N SER A 227 20.51 -0.29 -14.36
CA SER A 227 20.73 -1.45 -13.49
C SER A 227 19.57 -1.67 -12.51
N LEU A 228 19.06 -0.59 -11.91
CA LEU A 228 17.93 -0.65 -10.98
C LEU A 228 16.60 -0.96 -11.68
N LEU A 229 16.35 -0.40 -12.87
CA LEU A 229 15.16 -0.73 -13.67
C LEU A 229 15.16 -2.21 -14.09
N LYS A 230 16.31 -2.75 -14.48
CA LYS A 230 16.47 -4.18 -14.75
C LYS A 230 16.13 -5.04 -13.53
N LYS A 231 16.66 -4.69 -12.35
CA LYS A 231 16.32 -5.38 -11.09
C LYS A 231 14.82 -5.28 -10.78
N ALA A 232 14.20 -4.11 -11.00
CA ALA A 232 12.77 -3.96 -10.81
C ALA A 232 11.97 -4.93 -11.71
N ARG A 233 12.34 -5.07 -12.99
CA ARG A 233 11.73 -6.02 -13.93
C ARG A 233 11.86 -7.47 -13.47
N GLU A 234 13.00 -7.86 -12.91
CA GLU A 234 13.21 -9.21 -12.37
C GLU A 234 12.29 -9.48 -11.16
N HIS A 235 11.92 -8.44 -10.42
CA HIS A 235 11.10 -8.54 -9.22
C HIS A 235 9.59 -8.41 -9.45
N ILE A 236 9.09 -7.91 -10.59
CA ILE A 236 7.64 -7.78 -10.83
C ILE A 236 6.96 -9.11 -11.14
N ALA A 237 7.72 -10.13 -11.57
CA ALA A 237 7.16 -11.40 -11.98
C ALA A 237 6.42 -12.07 -10.81
N GLY A 238 5.11 -12.29 -11.01
CA GLY A 238 4.25 -12.89 -10.00
C GLY A 238 4.03 -12.04 -8.76
N THR A 239 4.20 -10.71 -8.78
CA THR A 239 3.76 -9.83 -7.68
C THR A 239 2.33 -9.35 -7.90
N VAL A 240 1.71 -8.81 -6.85
CA VAL A 240 0.56 -7.93 -7.05
C VAL A 240 1.01 -6.71 -7.85
N LEU A 241 0.09 -6.11 -8.62
CA LEU A 241 0.35 -4.92 -9.44
C LEU A 241 1.37 -5.09 -10.57
N LEU A 242 1.65 -6.34 -10.98
CA LEU A 242 2.55 -6.65 -12.10
C LEU A 242 2.26 -5.79 -13.32
N ASN A 243 1.02 -5.80 -13.84
CA ASN A 243 0.72 -5.07 -15.08
C ASN A 243 0.87 -3.55 -14.91
N ALA A 244 0.58 -3.02 -13.72
CA ALA A 244 0.75 -1.58 -13.45
C ALA A 244 2.23 -1.19 -13.44
N MET A 245 3.08 -2.01 -12.83
CA MET A 245 4.52 -1.78 -12.81
C MET A 245 5.19 -2.05 -14.15
N ASP A 246 4.74 -3.04 -14.90
CA ASP A 246 5.28 -3.37 -16.22
C ASP A 246 5.06 -2.22 -17.22
N VAL A 247 3.87 -1.63 -17.23
CA VAL A 247 3.57 -0.42 -18.03
C VAL A 247 4.47 0.73 -17.61
N ARG A 248 4.64 0.96 -16.30
CA ARG A 248 5.50 2.04 -15.77
C ARG A 248 6.96 1.88 -16.19
N LEU A 249 7.48 0.65 -16.14
CA LEU A 249 8.84 0.33 -16.57
C LEU A 249 9.00 0.52 -18.09
N HIS A 250 8.04 0.05 -18.89
CA HIS A 250 8.05 0.24 -20.35
C HIS A 250 8.01 1.71 -20.77
N LEU A 251 7.15 2.53 -20.15
CA LEU A 251 7.06 3.94 -20.47
C LEU A 251 8.35 4.71 -20.11
N THR A 252 9.04 4.27 -19.05
CA THR A 252 10.32 4.85 -18.64
C THR A 252 11.41 4.53 -19.66
N ASP A 253 11.49 3.27 -20.11
CA ASP A 253 12.44 2.87 -21.14
C ASP A 253 12.18 3.60 -22.46
N TYR A 254 10.91 3.71 -22.88
CA TYR A 254 10.54 4.49 -24.06
C TYR A 254 10.98 5.96 -23.94
N GLY A 255 10.76 6.58 -22.77
CA GLY A 255 11.20 7.95 -22.50
C GLY A 255 12.73 8.14 -22.52
N MET A 256 13.51 7.09 -22.28
CA MET A 256 14.97 7.12 -22.42
C MET A 256 15.44 7.01 -23.88
N GLU A 257 14.68 6.34 -24.73
CA GLU A 257 15.03 6.06 -26.13
C GLU A 257 14.65 7.22 -27.08
N VAL A 258 13.67 8.04 -26.72
CA VAL A 258 13.23 9.18 -27.54
C VAL A 258 14.17 10.38 -27.34
N PRO A 259 14.83 10.90 -28.40
CA PRO A 259 15.59 12.13 -28.32
C PRO A 259 14.69 13.30 -27.92
N LEU A 260 15.19 14.23 -27.10
CA LEU A 260 14.49 15.49 -26.85
C LEU A 260 14.29 16.19 -28.20
N LEU A 261 13.03 16.35 -28.61
CA LEU A 261 12.68 17.19 -29.75
C LEU A 261 13.07 18.63 -29.37
N HIS A 262 14.13 19.13 -30.00
CA HIS A 262 14.64 20.49 -29.88
C HIS A 262 13.70 21.50 -30.55
#